data_AF-A0A7J6QL38-F1
#
_entry.id   AF-A0A7J6QL38-F1
#
_cell.length_a   1.000
_cell.length_b   1.000
_cell.length_c   1.000
_cell.angle_alpha   90.00
_cell.angle_beta   90.00
_cell.angle_gamma   90.00
#
_symmetry.space_group_name_H-M   'P 1'
#
loop_
_entity.id
_entity.type
_entity.pdbx_description
1 polymer ?
#
loop_
_entity_poly.entity_id
_entity_poly.type
_entity_poly.pdbx_seq_one_letter_code
_entity_poly.pdbx_strand_id
1 'polypeptide(L)'
;MAVGVGIASGEAIKDIYSDVLLVYKLYSQCVGASRGSSAMFSWENVKLMRKVKRDVLRLVRSFVDSAVAEQEKMKAAHMQLPDDVCVLICSHFIPPMLEPVLVDYNLAPPEGRDPEVLNLLTTMCSRLSSSVVGMLPMMFDQVFESTLGMIKDDFTSFPDHRLAFFQLLSAVNEKCFESLFLLPSQDLRLFVESMVFGIRHEHPTIADIALKLLSKFLTQVMANPNLAQSFFSEYYENLLKQVLLVMTDRHHKSGLRQQVQILAMLISVAANSQSANMPNKEHTMEFLVGVLASSFNTTTRIELEAFVLSLFAKCNGPPQEFTRCVQDFLVGLREFSGTTPEELDTYEQDKRKALNELLQGRTVQNEAAKAEFLQMDKMVPGLVPQYHPLRDGQ
;
A
#
# COMPACT_ATOMS: atom_id res chain seq x y z
N MET A 1 0.11 -30.27 16.46
CA MET A 1 -1.15 -29.55 16.15
C MET A 1 -0.83 -28.08 16.01
N ALA A 2 -0.38 -27.66 14.82
CA ALA A 2 -0.59 -26.27 14.45
C ALA A 2 -2.09 -26.17 14.16
N VAL A 3 -2.87 -25.74 15.15
CA VAL A 3 -4.27 -25.38 14.90
C VAL A 3 -4.20 -24.10 14.08
N GLY A 4 -4.16 -24.27 12.76
CA GLY A 4 -4.25 -23.15 11.83
C GLY A 4 -5.61 -22.49 12.03
N VAL A 5 -5.63 -21.17 12.22
CA VAL A 5 -6.86 -20.41 12.12
C VAL A 5 -7.34 -20.55 10.68
N GLY A 6 -8.57 -21.00 10.47
CA GLY A 6 -9.16 -21.25 9.14
C GLY A 6 -10.69 -21.22 9.19
N ILE A 7 -11.36 -21.69 8.15
CA ILE A 7 -12.84 -21.72 8.07
C ILE A 7 -13.42 -22.45 9.29
N ALA A 8 -12.83 -23.58 9.70
CA ALA A 8 -13.27 -24.37 10.85
C ALA A 8 -13.15 -23.65 12.20
N SER A 9 -12.29 -22.63 12.31
CA SER A 9 -12.17 -21.82 13.53
C SER A 9 -13.32 -20.82 13.68
N GLY A 10 -14.12 -20.60 12.63
CA GLY A 10 -15.18 -19.59 12.60
C GLY A 10 -16.22 -19.76 13.70
N GLU A 11 -16.67 -21.00 13.98
CA GLU A 11 -17.66 -21.26 15.04
C GLU A 11 -17.10 -20.92 16.43
N ALA A 12 -15.89 -21.40 16.75
CA ALA A 12 -15.24 -21.12 18.02
C ALA A 12 -15.00 -19.62 18.25
N ILE A 13 -14.62 -18.88 17.19
CA ILE A 13 -14.45 -17.42 17.29
C ILE A 13 -15.80 -16.74 17.47
N LYS A 14 -16.84 -17.18 16.74
CA LYS A 14 -18.20 -16.64 16.84
C LYS A 14 -18.76 -16.76 18.26
N ASP A 15 -18.53 -17.90 18.93
CA ASP A 15 -19.02 -18.16 20.29
C ASP A 15 -18.47 -17.17 21.32
N ILE A 16 -17.20 -16.77 21.19
CA ILE A 16 -16.56 -15.81 22.10
C ILE A 16 -16.62 -14.36 21.61
N TYR A 17 -17.14 -14.12 20.40
CA TYR A 17 -16.92 -12.85 19.70
C TYR A 17 -17.51 -11.65 20.43
N SER A 18 -18.72 -11.82 20.98
CA SER A 18 -19.40 -10.75 21.73
C SER A 18 -18.58 -10.31 22.94
N ASP A 19 -18.06 -11.26 23.71
CA ASP A 19 -17.24 -10.99 24.90
C ASP A 19 -15.90 -10.35 24.53
N VAL A 20 -15.27 -10.83 23.45
CA VAL A 20 -14.03 -10.25 22.91
C VAL A 20 -14.24 -8.78 22.53
N LEU A 21 -15.35 -8.44 21.88
CA LEU A 21 -15.69 -7.06 21.53
C LEU A 21 -16.06 -6.22 22.76
N LEU A 22 -16.68 -6.82 23.77
CA LEU A 22 -16.96 -6.15 25.05
C LEU A 22 -15.65 -5.77 25.76
N VAL A 23 -14.67 -6.67 25.79
CA VAL A 23 -13.33 -6.41 26.35
C VAL A 23 -12.63 -5.29 25.56
N TYR A 24 -12.70 -5.32 24.23
CA TYR A 24 -12.15 -4.25 23.39
C TYR A 24 -12.76 -2.88 23.75
N LYS A 25 -14.09 -2.80 23.86
CA LYS A 25 -14.81 -1.56 24.21
C LYS A 25 -14.46 -1.07 25.61
N LEU A 26 -14.43 -1.96 26.60
CA LEU A 26 -14.07 -1.63 27.98
C LEU A 26 -12.64 -1.07 28.05
N TYR A 27 -11.67 -1.74 27.43
CA TYR A 27 -10.29 -1.27 27.42
C TYR A 27 -10.09 0.01 26.61
N SER A 28 -10.90 0.23 25.58
CA SER A 28 -10.94 1.51 24.86
C SER A 28 -11.34 2.66 25.79
N GLN A 29 -12.40 2.46 26.59
CA GLN A 29 -12.85 3.44 27.59
C GLN A 29 -11.78 3.67 28.67
N CYS A 30 -11.16 2.62 29.22
CA CYS A 30 -10.10 2.74 30.23
C CYS A 30 -8.88 3.48 29.69
N VAL A 31 -8.44 3.17 28.47
CA VAL A 31 -7.32 3.87 27.81
C VAL A 31 -7.69 5.34 27.56
N GLY A 32 -8.92 5.63 27.14
CA GLY A 32 -9.42 6.98 26.96
C GLY A 32 -9.46 7.79 28.28
N ALA A 33 -9.92 7.18 29.37
CA ALA A 33 -9.99 7.79 30.71
C ALA A 33 -8.63 7.98 31.38
N SER A 34 -7.58 7.33 30.86
CA SER A 34 -6.21 7.50 31.34
C SER A 34 -5.51 8.73 30.76
N ARG A 35 -6.22 9.56 29.99
CA ARG A 35 -5.70 10.79 29.37
C ARG A 35 -5.88 11.99 30.31
N GLY A 36 -4.87 12.86 30.37
CA GLY A 36 -4.93 14.11 31.15
C GLY A 36 -4.23 14.05 32.52
N SER A 37 -4.31 15.14 33.28
CA SER A 37 -3.58 15.32 34.55
C SER A 37 -4.07 14.44 35.71
N SER A 38 -5.23 13.79 35.57
CA SER A 38 -5.80 12.86 36.54
C SER A 38 -5.91 11.45 35.95
N ALA A 39 -4.79 10.91 35.44
CA ALA A 39 -4.76 9.58 34.85
C ALA A 39 -5.26 8.52 35.85
N MET A 40 -6.41 7.90 35.56
CA MET A 40 -7.02 6.90 36.44
C MET A 40 -6.22 5.59 36.54
N PHE A 41 -5.45 5.26 35.50
CA PHE A 41 -4.68 4.02 35.42
C PHE A 41 -3.19 4.29 35.23
N SER A 42 -2.36 3.39 35.75
CA SER A 42 -0.91 3.44 35.52
C SER A 42 -0.58 3.22 34.05
N TRP A 43 0.54 3.79 33.60
CA TRP A 43 1.03 3.63 32.22
C TRP A 43 1.27 2.16 31.83
N GLU A 44 1.72 1.32 32.77
CA GLU A 44 1.92 -0.11 32.55
C GLU A 44 0.59 -0.82 32.24
N ASN A 45 -0.46 -0.52 32.99
CA ASN A 45 -1.80 -1.06 32.75
C ASN A 45 -2.38 -0.58 31.41
N VAL A 46 -2.18 0.70 31.06
CA VAL A 46 -2.59 1.26 29.77
C VAL A 46 -1.90 0.53 28.60
N LYS A 47 -0.61 0.22 28.73
CA LYS A 47 0.13 -0.58 27.72
C LYS A 47 -0.45 -1.98 27.55
N LEU A 48 -0.77 -2.67 28.65
CA LEU A 48 -1.38 -3.99 28.60
C LEU A 48 -2.77 -3.95 27.95
N MET A 49 -3.60 -2.96 28.29
CA MET A 49 -4.92 -2.75 27.68
C MET A 49 -4.81 -2.49 26.18
N ARG A 50 -3.87 -1.63 25.74
CA ARG A 50 -3.59 -1.40 24.31
C ARG A 50 -3.14 -2.67 23.60
N LYS A 51 -2.30 -3.50 24.25
CA LYS A 51 -1.89 -4.79 23.70
C LYS A 51 -3.08 -5.72 23.47
N VAL A 52 -3.99 -5.82 24.45
CA VAL A 52 -5.20 -6.65 24.28
C VAL A 52 -6.07 -6.12 23.14
N LYS A 53 -6.30 -4.79 23.05
CA LYS A 53 -7.02 -4.19 21.91
C LYS A 53 -6.40 -4.60 20.57
N ARG A 54 -5.08 -4.56 20.46
CA ARG A 54 -4.35 -4.97 19.25
C ARG A 54 -4.50 -6.46 18.96
N ASP A 55 -4.40 -7.31 19.96
CA ASP A 55 -4.52 -8.76 19.79
C ASP A 55 -5.94 -9.16 19.35
N VAL A 56 -6.98 -8.43 19.77
CA VAL A 56 -8.35 -8.57 19.23
C VAL A 56 -8.40 -8.24 17.74
N LEU A 57 -7.79 -7.13 17.30
CA LEU A 57 -7.74 -6.76 15.88
C LEU A 57 -6.99 -7.80 15.06
N ARG A 58 -5.89 -8.33 15.58
CA ARG A 58 -5.10 -9.40 14.95
C ARG A 58 -5.85 -10.70 14.85
N LEU A 59 -6.62 -11.08 15.87
CA LEU A 59 -7.48 -12.27 15.82
C LEU A 59 -8.44 -12.19 14.62
N VAL A 60 -9.16 -11.07 14.48
CA VAL A 60 -10.08 -10.86 13.36
C VAL A 60 -9.34 -10.82 12.04
N ARG A 61 -8.24 -10.06 11.95
CA ARG A 61 -7.42 -9.95 10.73
C ARG A 61 -6.91 -11.31 10.27
N SER A 62 -6.32 -12.10 11.16
CA SER A 62 -5.79 -13.43 10.86
C SER A 62 -6.88 -14.41 10.49
N PHE A 63 -8.06 -14.34 11.13
CA PHE A 63 -9.20 -15.14 10.76
C PHE A 63 -9.70 -14.82 9.35
N VAL A 64 -9.91 -13.54 9.03
CA VAL A 64 -10.34 -13.09 7.70
C VAL A 64 -9.33 -13.53 6.63
N ASP A 65 -8.05 -13.29 6.85
CA ASP A 65 -7.00 -13.65 5.89
C ASP A 65 -6.94 -15.16 5.65
N SER A 66 -6.98 -15.96 6.73
CA SER A 66 -6.80 -17.40 6.62
C SER A 66 -8.05 -18.10 6.08
N ALA A 67 -9.24 -17.70 6.51
CA ALA A 67 -10.50 -18.28 6.04
C ALA A 67 -10.72 -18.01 4.54
N VAL A 68 -10.43 -16.80 4.06
CA VAL A 68 -10.55 -16.48 2.63
C VAL A 68 -9.47 -17.17 1.82
N ALA A 69 -8.22 -17.22 2.30
CA ALA A 69 -7.15 -17.95 1.62
C ALA A 69 -7.43 -19.46 1.51
N GLU A 70 -8.08 -20.05 2.52
CA GLU A 70 -8.55 -21.44 2.48
C GLU A 70 -9.67 -21.62 1.44
N GLN A 71 -10.65 -20.71 1.40
CA GLN A 71 -11.71 -20.71 0.39
C GLN A 71 -11.14 -20.61 -1.04
N GLU A 72 -10.15 -19.75 -1.28
CA GLU A 72 -9.45 -19.61 -2.56
C GLU A 72 -8.73 -20.90 -2.97
N LYS A 73 -8.03 -21.56 -2.03
CA LYS A 73 -7.37 -22.85 -2.27
C LYS A 73 -8.39 -23.95 -2.60
N MET A 74 -9.51 -24.01 -1.89
CA MET A 74 -10.58 -24.96 -2.15
C MET A 74 -11.23 -24.72 -3.53
N LYS A 75 -11.48 -23.45 -3.90
CA LYS A 75 -11.94 -23.04 -5.23
C LYS A 75 -10.98 -23.51 -6.33
N ALA A 76 -9.68 -23.25 -6.17
CA ALA A 76 -8.66 -23.68 -7.15
C ALA A 76 -8.56 -25.20 -7.29
N ALA A 77 -8.77 -25.94 -6.19
CA ALA A 77 -8.80 -27.39 -6.17
C ALA A 77 -10.14 -28.01 -6.62
N HIS A 78 -11.10 -27.20 -7.08
CA HIS A 78 -12.45 -27.65 -7.47
C HIS A 78 -13.18 -28.44 -6.37
N MET A 79 -12.85 -28.18 -5.10
CA MET A 79 -13.51 -28.79 -3.96
C MET A 79 -14.86 -28.14 -3.69
N GLN A 80 -15.79 -28.91 -3.13
CA GLN A 80 -17.09 -28.40 -2.75
C GLN A 80 -16.94 -27.37 -1.63
N LEU A 81 -17.44 -26.16 -1.88
CA LEU A 81 -17.33 -25.06 -0.93
C LEU A 81 -18.54 -25.12 0.02
N PRO A 82 -18.33 -24.88 1.32
CA PRO A 82 -19.41 -24.42 2.18
C PRO A 82 -19.93 -23.05 1.69
N ASP A 83 -20.99 -22.54 2.32
CA ASP A 83 -21.53 -21.19 2.10
C ASP A 83 -20.44 -20.14 1.89
N ASP A 84 -20.74 -19.08 1.12
CA ASP A 84 -19.73 -18.07 0.78
C ASP A 84 -19.09 -17.47 2.05
N VAL A 85 -17.85 -17.86 2.33
CA VAL A 85 -17.10 -17.50 3.54
C VAL A 85 -17.02 -15.99 3.69
N CYS A 86 -16.88 -15.26 2.59
CA CYS A 86 -16.90 -13.80 2.59
C CYS A 86 -18.23 -13.23 3.12
N VAL A 87 -19.36 -13.83 2.72
CA VAL A 87 -20.70 -13.43 3.19
C VAL A 87 -20.86 -13.73 4.67
N LEU A 88 -20.42 -14.90 5.13
CA LEU A 88 -20.47 -15.28 6.55
C LEU A 88 -19.63 -14.32 7.43
N ILE A 89 -18.43 -13.98 6.97
CA ILE A 89 -17.55 -13.02 7.64
C ILE A 89 -18.23 -11.64 7.71
N CYS A 90 -18.77 -11.18 6.59
CA CYS A 90 -19.42 -9.86 6.50
C CYS A 90 -20.77 -9.79 7.24
N SER A 91 -21.44 -10.91 7.49
CA SER A 91 -22.71 -10.92 8.23
C SER A 91 -22.52 -11.01 9.74
N HIS A 92 -21.51 -11.76 10.21
CA HIS A 92 -21.37 -12.07 11.64
C HIS A 92 -20.21 -11.36 12.33
N PHE A 93 -19.12 -11.05 11.63
CA PHE A 93 -17.91 -10.54 12.26
C PHE A 93 -17.69 -9.05 11.98
N ILE A 94 -17.81 -8.62 10.72
CA ILE A 94 -17.44 -7.25 10.35
C ILE A 94 -18.35 -6.19 11.01
N PRO A 95 -19.69 -6.23 10.87
CA PRO A 95 -20.53 -5.13 11.34
C PRO A 95 -20.47 -4.90 12.87
N PRO A 96 -20.49 -5.93 13.74
CA PRO A 96 -20.43 -5.72 15.19
C PRO A 96 -19.14 -5.05 15.68
N MET A 97 -18.04 -5.22 14.96
CA MET A 97 -16.72 -4.68 15.32
C MET A 97 -16.43 -3.34 14.65
N LEU A 98 -16.88 -3.13 13.41
CA LEU A 98 -16.42 -2.05 12.55
C LEU A 98 -16.61 -0.68 13.20
N GLU A 99 -17.86 -0.31 13.52
CA GLU A 99 -18.16 1.01 14.09
C GLU A 99 -17.42 1.26 15.43
N PRO A 100 -17.45 0.35 16.43
CA PRO A 100 -16.70 0.54 17.68
C PRO A 100 -15.20 0.75 17.50
N VAL A 101 -14.57 0.01 16.58
CA VAL A 101 -13.12 0.12 16.32
C VAL A 101 -12.79 1.43 15.60
N LEU A 102 -13.59 1.80 14.60
CA LEU A 102 -13.37 3.02 13.82
C LEU A 102 -13.55 4.28 14.67
N VAL A 103 -14.62 4.34 15.47
CA VAL A 103 -14.90 5.48 16.35
C VAL A 103 -13.82 5.61 17.44
N ASP A 104 -13.40 4.49 18.04
CA ASP A 104 -12.29 4.51 19.01
C ASP A 104 -10.99 5.02 18.38
N TYR A 105 -10.66 4.59 17.16
CA TYR A 105 -9.49 5.07 16.43
C TYR A 105 -9.56 6.59 16.19
N ASN A 106 -10.69 7.10 15.70
CA ASN A 106 -10.84 8.50 15.36
C ASN A 106 -10.71 9.42 16.59
N LEU A 107 -11.40 9.07 17.69
CA LEU A 107 -11.42 9.83 18.94
C LEU A 107 -10.13 9.73 19.76
N ALA A 108 -9.30 8.72 19.52
CA ALA A 108 -8.00 8.57 20.15
C ALA A 108 -7.03 9.70 19.71
N PRO A 109 -6.11 10.14 20.58
CA PRO A 109 -5.03 11.03 20.16
C PRO A 109 -4.09 10.29 19.21
N PRO A 110 -3.22 11.00 18.46
CA PRO A 110 -2.22 10.39 17.59
C PRO A 110 -1.45 9.22 18.25
N GLU A 111 -1.01 9.38 19.50
CA GLU A 111 -0.23 8.35 20.21
C GLU A 111 -1.09 7.19 20.75
N GLY A 112 -2.42 7.32 20.72
CA GLY A 112 -3.37 6.29 21.14
C GLY A 112 -3.94 5.47 19.98
N ARG A 113 -3.80 5.95 18.74
CA ARG A 113 -4.24 5.26 17.52
C ARG A 113 -3.35 4.05 17.26
N ASP A 114 -3.94 2.88 17.10
CA ASP A 114 -3.18 1.65 16.80
C ASP A 114 -3.15 1.39 15.28
N PRO A 115 -1.96 1.28 14.65
CA PRO A 115 -1.86 1.04 13.20
C PRO A 115 -2.45 -0.31 12.78
N GLU A 116 -2.68 -1.25 13.71
CA GLU A 116 -3.36 -2.51 13.42
C GLU A 116 -4.80 -2.30 12.92
N VAL A 117 -5.46 -1.18 13.25
CA VAL A 117 -6.77 -0.82 12.66
C VAL A 117 -6.63 -0.68 11.14
N LEU A 118 -5.65 0.09 10.66
CA LEU A 118 -5.40 0.27 9.22
C LEU A 118 -5.02 -1.05 8.54
N ASN A 119 -4.23 -1.90 9.22
CA ASN A 119 -3.86 -3.22 8.71
C ASN A 119 -5.08 -4.15 8.59
N LEU A 120 -5.99 -4.11 9.55
CA LEU A 120 -7.25 -4.87 9.49
C LEU A 120 -8.12 -4.40 8.32
N LEU A 121 -8.29 -3.08 8.15
CA LEU A 121 -9.02 -2.53 7.00
C LEU A 121 -8.36 -2.91 5.66
N THR A 122 -7.02 -2.93 5.62
CA THR A 122 -6.25 -3.39 4.45
C THR A 122 -6.57 -4.84 4.11
N THR A 123 -6.55 -5.74 5.10
CA THR A 123 -6.93 -7.15 4.93
C THR A 123 -8.39 -7.28 4.49
N MET A 124 -9.31 -6.51 5.08
CA MET A 124 -10.72 -6.52 4.70
C MET A 124 -10.91 -6.12 3.23
N CYS A 125 -10.33 -5.00 2.79
CA CYS A 125 -10.40 -4.58 1.39
C CYS A 125 -9.76 -5.62 0.45
N SER A 126 -8.60 -6.17 0.85
CA SER A 126 -7.85 -7.12 0.02
C SER A 126 -8.55 -8.47 -0.16
N ARG A 127 -9.21 -8.97 0.91
CA ARG A 127 -9.77 -10.33 0.97
C ARG A 127 -11.26 -10.38 0.70
N LEU A 128 -12.02 -9.42 1.23
CA LEU A 128 -13.48 -9.41 1.12
C LEU A 128 -13.93 -8.65 -0.13
N SER A 129 -13.08 -7.77 -0.67
CA SER A 129 -13.26 -7.05 -1.95
C SER A 129 -14.68 -6.50 -2.12
N SER A 130 -15.48 -7.09 -3.02
CA SER A 130 -16.87 -6.68 -3.32
C SER A 130 -17.79 -6.68 -2.09
N SER A 131 -17.50 -7.49 -1.07
CA SER A 131 -18.35 -7.61 0.13
C SER A 131 -18.23 -6.41 1.08
N VAL A 132 -17.16 -5.60 0.96
CA VAL A 132 -16.92 -4.43 1.82
C VAL A 132 -17.00 -3.09 1.08
N VAL A 133 -17.25 -3.10 -0.23
CA VAL A 133 -17.35 -1.90 -1.09
C VAL A 133 -18.31 -0.86 -0.52
N GLY A 134 -19.51 -1.27 -0.07
CA GLY A 134 -20.50 -0.35 0.48
C GLY A 134 -20.12 0.26 1.85
N MET A 135 -19.14 -0.31 2.54
CA MET A 135 -18.66 0.17 3.83
C MET A 135 -17.48 1.15 3.70
N LEU A 136 -16.91 1.30 2.50
CA LEU A 136 -15.69 2.10 2.30
C LEU A 136 -15.83 3.57 2.75
N PRO A 137 -16.92 4.30 2.43
CA PRO A 137 -17.07 5.68 2.89
C PRO A 137 -17.03 5.80 4.42
N MET A 138 -17.72 4.91 5.14
CA MET A 138 -17.69 4.89 6.61
C MET A 138 -16.29 4.60 7.15
N MET A 139 -15.57 3.66 6.53
CA MET A 139 -14.20 3.34 6.93
C MET A 139 -13.28 4.56 6.75
N PHE A 140 -13.38 5.24 5.61
CA PHE A 140 -12.54 6.40 5.26
C PHE A 140 -12.83 7.62 6.15
N ASP A 141 -14.11 7.92 6.38
CA ASP A 141 -14.56 9.02 7.25
C ASP A 141 -13.90 8.99 8.64
N GLN A 142 -13.66 7.79 9.17
CA GLN A 142 -13.10 7.63 10.51
C GLN A 142 -11.57 7.59 10.57
N VAL A 143 -10.91 7.05 9.54
CA VAL A 143 -9.45 6.79 9.60
C VAL A 143 -8.62 7.66 8.68
N PHE A 144 -9.18 8.21 7.60
CA PHE A 144 -8.36 8.78 6.53
C PHE A 144 -7.69 10.09 6.96
N GLU A 145 -8.49 11.14 7.24
CA GLU A 145 -7.97 12.45 7.61
C GLU A 145 -7.25 12.41 8.96
N SER A 146 -7.79 11.63 9.90
CA SER A 146 -7.20 11.43 11.22
C SER A 146 -5.79 10.83 11.12
N THR A 147 -5.57 9.83 10.25
CA THR A 147 -4.23 9.26 9.99
C THR A 147 -3.35 10.21 9.20
N LEU A 148 -3.88 10.84 8.13
CA LEU A 148 -3.12 11.75 7.29
C LEU A 148 -2.55 12.91 8.11
N GLY A 149 -3.34 13.45 9.04
CA GLY A 149 -2.91 14.48 9.99
C GLY A 149 -1.73 14.06 10.89
N MET A 150 -1.48 12.76 11.08
CA MET A 150 -0.33 12.26 11.85
C MET A 150 0.95 12.15 11.01
N ILE A 151 0.82 11.87 9.71
CA ILE A 151 1.96 11.46 8.87
C ILE A 151 2.41 12.53 7.87
N LYS A 152 1.65 13.63 7.72
CA LYS A 152 1.88 14.65 6.68
C LYS A 152 2.92 15.72 7.06
N ASP A 153 3.12 15.97 8.34
CA ASP A 153 3.94 17.11 8.81
C ASP A 153 5.45 16.81 8.72
N ASP A 154 5.84 15.54 8.85
CA ASP A 154 7.23 15.08 8.73
C ASP A 154 7.34 13.62 8.22
N PHE A 155 8.53 13.21 7.79
CA PHE A 155 8.80 11.88 7.21
C PHE A 155 9.24 10.80 8.24
N THR A 156 9.31 11.13 9.53
CA THR A 156 9.90 10.29 10.58
C THR A 156 8.89 9.80 11.61
N SER A 157 7.93 10.63 12.00
CA SER A 157 6.90 10.32 12.99
C SER A 157 5.95 9.23 12.49
N PHE A 158 5.42 8.42 13.41
CA PHE A 158 4.42 7.37 13.13
C PHE A 158 4.74 6.45 11.93
N PRO A 159 5.94 5.81 11.90
CA PRO A 159 6.37 5.00 10.75
C PRO A 159 5.44 3.80 10.47
N ASP A 160 4.91 3.16 11.52
CA ASP A 160 4.00 2.03 11.40
C ASP A 160 2.65 2.45 10.81
N HIS A 161 2.11 3.60 11.23
CA HIS A 161 0.89 4.18 10.66
C HIS A 161 1.08 4.56 9.22
N ARG A 162 2.23 5.15 8.88
CA ARG A 162 2.55 5.53 7.51
C ARG A 162 2.58 4.31 6.60
N LEU A 163 3.26 3.24 7.02
CA LEU A 163 3.28 1.99 6.27
C LEU A 163 1.87 1.41 6.09
N ALA A 164 1.11 1.30 7.17
CA ALA A 164 -0.24 0.74 7.14
C ALA A 164 -1.22 1.60 6.31
N PHE A 165 -1.08 2.92 6.34
CA PHE A 165 -1.88 3.85 5.55
C PHE A 165 -1.67 3.63 4.05
N PHE A 166 -0.41 3.62 3.57
CA PHE A 166 -0.13 3.40 2.15
C PHE A 166 -0.47 1.96 1.69
N GLN A 167 -0.40 0.98 2.59
CA GLN A 167 -0.90 -0.38 2.32
C GLN A 167 -2.43 -0.40 2.17
N LEU A 168 -3.17 0.33 3.01
CA LEU A 168 -4.62 0.50 2.88
C LEU A 168 -4.98 1.15 1.55
N LEU A 169 -4.33 2.27 1.18
CA LEU A 169 -4.59 2.93 -0.10
C LEU A 169 -4.33 2.00 -1.29
N SER A 170 -3.26 1.19 -1.22
CA SER A 170 -2.94 0.18 -2.23
C SER A 170 -4.01 -0.89 -2.36
N ALA A 171 -4.50 -1.42 -1.24
CA ALA A 171 -5.56 -2.42 -1.22
C ALA A 171 -6.89 -1.88 -1.78
N VAL A 172 -7.25 -0.65 -1.38
CA VAL A 172 -8.46 0.02 -1.87
C VAL A 172 -8.37 0.26 -3.38
N ASN A 173 -7.25 0.78 -3.87
CA ASN A 173 -7.07 0.98 -5.31
C ASN A 173 -7.15 -0.35 -6.08
N GLU A 174 -6.56 -1.42 -5.56
CA GLU A 174 -6.52 -2.69 -6.29
C GLU A 174 -7.85 -3.45 -6.27
N LYS A 175 -8.57 -3.45 -5.14
CA LYS A 175 -9.74 -4.32 -4.94
C LYS A 175 -11.08 -3.57 -4.83
N CYS A 176 -11.05 -2.27 -4.57
CA CYS A 176 -12.22 -1.44 -4.31
C CYS A 176 -12.18 -0.12 -5.11
N PHE A 177 -11.57 -0.12 -6.31
CA PHE A 177 -11.38 1.09 -7.12
C PHE A 177 -12.69 1.85 -7.38
N GLU A 178 -13.75 1.15 -7.79
CA GLU A 178 -15.06 1.76 -8.07
C GLU A 178 -15.65 2.45 -6.83
N SER A 179 -15.35 1.93 -5.64
CA SER A 179 -15.82 2.48 -4.38
C SER A 179 -15.18 3.82 -4.04
N LEU A 180 -14.02 4.16 -4.61
CA LEU A 180 -13.41 5.48 -4.46
C LEU A 180 -14.32 6.59 -4.96
N PHE A 181 -15.17 6.31 -5.95
CA PHE A 181 -16.13 7.29 -6.49
C PHE A 181 -17.41 7.43 -5.66
N LEU A 182 -17.56 6.61 -4.61
CA LEU A 182 -18.60 6.79 -3.59
C LEU A 182 -18.14 7.75 -2.49
N LEU A 183 -16.86 8.10 -2.45
CA LEU A 183 -16.32 9.03 -1.47
C LEU A 183 -16.76 10.47 -1.79
N PRO A 184 -16.93 11.33 -0.76
CA PRO A 184 -17.01 12.77 -0.95
C PRO A 184 -15.85 13.32 -1.78
N SER A 185 -16.09 14.38 -2.57
CA SER A 185 -15.07 14.97 -3.45
C SER A 185 -13.79 15.38 -2.72
N GLN A 186 -13.91 15.84 -1.47
CA GLN A 186 -12.76 16.18 -0.62
C GLN A 186 -11.89 14.96 -0.32
N ASP A 187 -12.50 13.81 0.01
CA ASP A 187 -11.76 12.60 0.36
C ASP A 187 -11.09 11.98 -0.87
N LEU A 188 -11.76 12.01 -2.02
CA LEU A 188 -11.16 11.58 -3.29
C LEU A 188 -9.95 12.45 -3.65
N ARG A 189 -10.05 13.77 -3.44
CA ARG A 189 -8.92 14.68 -3.63
C ARG A 189 -7.78 14.36 -2.67
N LEU A 190 -8.06 14.17 -1.39
CA LEU A 190 -7.04 13.79 -0.39
C LEU A 190 -6.40 12.42 -0.69
N PHE A 191 -7.14 11.49 -1.29
CA PHE A 191 -6.59 10.22 -1.79
C PHE A 191 -5.53 10.45 -2.87
N VAL A 192 -5.81 11.33 -3.84
CA VAL A 192 -4.85 11.68 -4.90
C VAL A 192 -3.65 12.45 -4.35
N GLU A 193 -3.89 13.43 -3.48
CA GLU A 193 -2.81 14.20 -2.82
C GLU A 193 -1.91 13.30 -1.96
N SER A 194 -2.47 12.27 -1.32
CA SER A 194 -1.70 11.28 -0.55
C SER A 194 -0.74 10.47 -1.42
N MET A 195 -1.14 10.10 -2.65
CA MET A 195 -0.24 9.43 -3.59
C MET A 195 0.92 10.34 -4.00
N VAL A 196 0.62 11.60 -4.31
CA VAL A 196 1.64 12.62 -4.65
C VAL A 196 2.60 12.87 -3.48
N PHE A 197 2.09 12.92 -2.25
CA PHE A 197 2.91 13.01 -1.05
C PHE A 197 3.81 11.77 -0.90
N GLY A 198 3.25 10.57 -1.10
CA GLY A 198 3.97 9.31 -0.94
C GLY A 198 5.15 9.12 -1.89
N ILE A 199 5.04 9.53 -3.16
CA ILE A 199 6.14 9.38 -4.13
C ILE A 199 7.37 10.25 -3.80
N ARG A 200 7.19 11.29 -2.99
CA ARG A 200 8.26 12.18 -2.51
C ARG A 200 8.92 11.70 -1.23
N HIS A 201 8.45 10.59 -0.65
CA HIS A 201 8.90 10.13 0.65
C HIS A 201 10.38 9.70 0.64
N GLU A 202 11.14 10.08 1.67
CA GLU A 202 12.58 9.74 1.76
C GLU A 202 12.82 8.25 2.03
N HIS A 203 11.96 7.62 2.85
CA HIS A 203 12.02 6.18 3.10
C HIS A 203 11.67 5.35 1.84
N PRO A 204 12.60 4.54 1.29
CA PRO A 204 12.43 3.88 -0.02
C PRO A 204 11.23 2.92 -0.09
N THR A 205 10.86 2.27 1.01
CA THR A 205 9.69 1.37 1.04
C THR A 205 8.39 2.13 0.85
N ILE A 206 8.24 3.32 1.43
CA ILE A 206 7.02 4.11 1.32
C ILE A 206 6.90 4.68 -0.10
N ALA A 207 7.99 5.23 -0.62
CA ALA A 207 8.05 5.72 -2.00
C ALA A 207 7.73 4.61 -3.01
N ASP A 208 8.28 3.40 -2.85
CA ASP A 208 7.99 2.26 -3.72
C ASP A 208 6.52 1.82 -3.66
N ILE A 209 5.89 1.80 -2.48
CA ILE A 209 4.45 1.51 -2.36
C ILE A 209 3.64 2.61 -3.06
N ALA A 210 3.96 3.88 -2.84
CA ALA A 210 3.25 5.00 -3.44
C ALA A 210 3.40 5.06 -4.97
N LEU A 211 4.59 4.78 -5.51
CA LEU A 211 4.83 4.70 -6.96
C LEU A 211 4.03 3.57 -7.60
N LYS A 212 3.99 2.39 -6.96
CA LYS A 212 3.18 1.24 -7.43
C LYS A 212 1.69 1.55 -7.37
N LEU A 213 1.23 2.16 -6.29
CA LEU A 213 -0.15 2.62 -6.12
C LEU A 213 -0.52 3.60 -7.23
N LEU A 214 0.27 4.67 -7.42
CA LEU A 214 0.02 5.68 -8.45
C LEU A 214 -0.01 5.07 -9.85
N SER A 215 0.92 4.16 -10.16
CA SER A 215 0.96 3.49 -11.46
C SER A 215 -0.29 2.64 -11.73
N LYS A 216 -0.74 1.87 -10.73
CA LYS A 216 -1.99 1.08 -10.82
C LYS A 216 -3.22 1.98 -10.92
N PHE A 217 -3.29 3.04 -10.11
CA PHE A 217 -4.38 4.02 -10.15
C PHE A 217 -4.50 4.66 -11.54
N LEU A 218 -3.39 5.14 -12.11
CA LEU A 218 -3.36 5.70 -13.47
C LEU A 218 -3.80 4.70 -14.52
N THR A 219 -3.38 3.43 -14.41
CA THR A 219 -3.82 2.38 -15.32
C THR A 219 -5.35 2.20 -15.28
N GLN A 220 -5.94 2.19 -14.09
CA GLN A 220 -7.40 2.06 -13.91
C GLN A 220 -8.15 3.32 -14.38
N VAL A 221 -7.62 4.52 -14.16
CA VAL A 221 -8.16 5.78 -14.69
C VAL A 221 -8.15 5.77 -16.22
N MET A 222 -7.03 5.43 -16.83
CA MET A 222 -6.86 5.41 -18.29
C MET A 222 -7.73 4.33 -18.96
N ALA A 223 -8.06 3.25 -18.26
CA ALA A 223 -9.00 2.23 -18.75
C ALA A 223 -10.45 2.73 -18.82
N ASN A 224 -10.78 3.86 -18.18
CA ASN A 224 -12.13 4.42 -18.09
C ASN A 224 -12.19 5.83 -18.71
N PRO A 225 -12.62 6.00 -19.97
CA PRO A 225 -12.54 7.28 -20.70
C PRO A 225 -13.22 8.47 -20.00
N ASN A 226 -14.41 8.26 -19.42
CA ASN A 226 -15.14 9.32 -18.71
C ASN A 226 -14.39 9.80 -17.46
N LEU A 227 -13.80 8.85 -16.73
CA LEU A 227 -13.01 9.12 -15.53
C LEU A 227 -11.67 9.76 -15.89
N ALA A 228 -11.02 9.28 -16.95
CA ALA A 228 -9.77 9.87 -17.45
C ALA A 228 -9.95 11.36 -17.75
N GLN A 229 -11.04 11.73 -18.43
CA GLN A 229 -11.32 13.13 -18.74
C GLN A 229 -11.46 13.99 -17.48
N SER A 230 -12.31 13.60 -16.51
CA SER A 230 -12.48 14.39 -15.28
C SER A 230 -11.18 14.45 -14.48
N PHE A 231 -10.48 13.31 -14.34
CA PHE A 231 -9.25 13.23 -13.56
C PHE A 231 -8.12 14.06 -14.16
N PHE A 232 -7.82 13.89 -15.45
CA PHE A 232 -6.71 14.60 -16.08
C PHE A 232 -7.00 16.10 -16.26
N SER A 233 -8.26 16.52 -16.32
CA SER A 233 -8.59 17.95 -16.32
C SER A 233 -8.20 18.66 -15.02
N GLU A 234 -8.20 17.95 -13.88
CA GLU A 234 -7.94 18.52 -12.56
C GLU A 234 -6.51 18.26 -12.05
N TYR A 235 -5.99 17.04 -12.25
CA TYR A 235 -4.77 16.59 -11.55
C TYR A 235 -3.52 16.49 -12.45
N TYR A 236 -3.65 16.60 -13.78
CA TYR A 236 -2.58 16.23 -14.70
C TYR A 236 -1.28 17.04 -14.53
N GLU A 237 -1.35 18.37 -14.58
CA GLU A 237 -0.15 19.22 -14.52
C GLU A 237 0.60 19.06 -13.21
N ASN A 238 -0.13 19.04 -12.08
CA ASN A 238 0.49 18.84 -10.79
C ASN A 238 1.14 17.46 -10.71
N LEU A 239 0.44 16.40 -11.15
CA LEU A 239 1.00 15.06 -11.12
C LEU A 239 2.27 14.93 -11.98
N LEU A 240 2.22 15.47 -13.21
CA LEU A 240 3.36 15.48 -14.12
C LEU A 240 4.55 16.23 -13.53
N LYS A 241 4.33 17.41 -12.96
CA LYS A 241 5.35 18.20 -12.26
C LYS A 241 5.97 17.40 -11.10
N GLN A 242 5.17 16.76 -10.26
CA GLN A 242 5.67 16.08 -9.06
C GLN A 242 6.47 14.83 -9.43
N VAL A 243 6.03 14.06 -10.44
CA VAL A 243 6.80 12.91 -10.97
C VAL A 243 8.14 13.37 -11.53
N LEU A 244 8.16 14.47 -12.29
CA LEU A 244 9.38 15.04 -12.85
C LEU A 244 10.36 15.49 -11.76
N LEU A 245 9.87 16.21 -10.75
CA LEU A 245 10.69 16.70 -9.64
C LEU A 245 11.29 15.58 -8.81
N VAL A 246 10.50 14.53 -8.51
CA VAL A 246 11.00 13.33 -7.79
C VAL A 246 12.07 12.62 -8.60
N MET A 247 11.86 12.48 -9.91
CA MET A 247 12.80 11.80 -10.81
C MET A 247 14.16 12.52 -10.93
N THR A 248 14.14 13.84 -10.79
CA THR A 248 15.33 14.68 -10.83
C THR A 248 16.01 14.87 -9.46
N ASP A 249 15.44 14.35 -8.38
CA ASP A 249 16.03 14.41 -7.04
C ASP A 249 17.06 13.27 -6.86
N ARG A 250 18.19 13.59 -6.24
CA ARG A 250 19.25 12.62 -5.92
C ARG A 250 18.82 11.59 -4.88
N HIS A 251 17.82 11.88 -4.05
CA HIS A 251 17.40 11.01 -2.96
C HIS A 251 16.43 9.89 -3.40
N HIS A 252 15.84 9.99 -4.60
CA HIS A 252 14.79 9.08 -5.06
C HIS A 252 15.23 8.13 -6.18
N LYS A 253 16.55 7.97 -6.40
CA LYS A 253 17.13 7.08 -7.43
C LYS A 253 16.57 5.66 -7.40
N SER A 254 16.25 5.13 -6.22
CA SER A 254 15.75 3.77 -6.02
C SER A 254 14.40 3.46 -6.69
N GLY A 255 13.63 4.49 -7.06
CA GLY A 255 12.32 4.37 -7.70
C GLY A 255 12.32 4.74 -9.18
N LEU A 256 13.48 5.01 -9.79
CA LEU A 256 13.59 5.62 -11.12
C LEU A 256 12.78 4.87 -12.18
N ARG A 257 12.85 3.54 -12.22
CA ARG A 257 12.09 2.74 -13.19
C ARG A 257 10.58 2.99 -13.14
N GLN A 258 10.02 3.06 -11.95
CA GLN A 258 8.58 3.28 -11.76
C GLN A 258 8.22 4.73 -12.07
N GLN A 259 9.09 5.69 -11.71
CA GLN A 259 8.94 7.11 -12.07
C GLN A 259 8.92 7.29 -13.59
N VAL A 260 9.86 6.66 -14.31
CA VAL A 260 9.93 6.66 -15.78
C VAL A 260 8.68 6.05 -16.40
N GLN A 261 8.21 4.92 -15.85
CA GLN A 261 6.96 4.29 -16.31
C GLN A 261 5.75 5.23 -16.15
N ILE A 262 5.63 5.89 -15.00
CA ILE A 262 4.57 6.85 -14.73
C ILE A 262 4.68 8.06 -15.66
N LEU A 263 5.89 8.59 -15.87
CA LEU A 263 6.14 9.67 -16.81
C LEU A 263 5.71 9.27 -18.22
N ALA A 264 6.07 8.07 -18.69
CA ALA A 264 5.66 7.56 -20.00
C ALA A 264 4.13 7.51 -20.14
N MET A 265 3.42 7.03 -19.11
CA MET A 265 1.95 7.03 -19.08
C MET A 265 1.40 8.46 -19.22
N LEU A 266 1.88 9.42 -18.43
CA LEU A 266 1.41 10.81 -18.48
C LEU A 266 1.73 11.50 -19.82
N ILE A 267 2.91 11.27 -20.39
CA ILE A 267 3.25 11.81 -21.72
C ILE A 267 2.36 11.20 -22.80
N SER A 268 2.11 9.88 -22.75
CA SER A 268 1.23 9.22 -23.72
C SER A 268 -0.20 9.75 -23.68
N VAL A 269 -0.69 10.17 -22.51
CA VAL A 269 -2.01 10.80 -22.38
C VAL A 269 -2.04 12.10 -23.18
N ALA A 270 -1.09 13.01 -23.00
CA ALA A 270 -1.04 14.26 -23.77
C ALA A 270 -0.74 14.05 -25.26
N ALA A 271 0.10 13.05 -25.59
CA ALA A 271 0.49 12.78 -26.97
C ALA A 271 -0.68 12.27 -27.83
N ASN A 272 -1.61 11.52 -27.24
CA ASN A 272 -2.68 10.83 -27.94
C ASN A 272 -4.07 11.48 -27.73
N SER A 273 -4.18 12.49 -26.85
CA SER A 273 -5.44 13.17 -26.58
C SER A 273 -5.81 14.17 -27.68
N GLN A 274 -7.07 14.09 -28.14
CA GLN A 274 -7.65 15.05 -29.10
C GLN A 274 -8.84 15.85 -28.51
N SER A 275 -9.24 15.56 -27.27
CA SER A 275 -10.35 16.23 -26.60
C SER A 275 -9.90 17.53 -25.93
N ALA A 276 -10.74 18.57 -25.99
CA ALA A 276 -10.46 19.88 -25.37
C ALA A 276 -10.33 19.81 -23.84
N ASN A 277 -10.93 18.82 -23.19
CA ASN A 277 -10.88 18.62 -21.74
C ASN A 277 -9.78 17.64 -21.30
N MET A 278 -8.88 17.30 -22.21
CA MET A 278 -7.73 16.42 -21.95
C MET A 278 -6.43 17.20 -22.14
N PRO A 279 -5.32 16.74 -21.56
CA PRO A 279 -4.03 17.40 -21.71
C PRO A 279 -3.64 17.55 -23.19
N ASN A 280 -3.37 18.80 -23.60
CA ASN A 280 -2.93 19.09 -24.96
C ASN A 280 -1.40 18.92 -25.08
N LYS A 281 -0.95 18.35 -26.20
CA LYS A 281 0.45 18.04 -26.47
C LYS A 281 1.35 19.28 -26.43
N GLU A 282 1.00 20.32 -27.18
CA GLU A 282 1.80 21.54 -27.30
C GLU A 282 1.94 22.25 -25.94
N HIS A 283 0.82 22.44 -25.23
CA HIS A 283 0.80 23.03 -23.90
C HIS A 283 1.61 22.20 -22.89
N THR A 284 1.50 20.88 -22.94
CA THR A 284 2.26 19.98 -22.04
C THR A 284 3.77 20.09 -22.30
N MET A 285 4.20 20.21 -23.56
CA MET A 285 5.61 20.42 -23.88
C MET A 285 6.14 21.72 -23.29
N GLU A 286 5.41 22.83 -23.50
CA GLU A 286 5.78 24.14 -22.95
C GLU A 286 5.82 24.13 -21.41
N PHE A 287 4.84 23.49 -20.78
CA PHE A 287 4.78 23.31 -19.33
C PHE A 287 6.01 22.55 -18.80
N LEU A 288 6.38 21.43 -19.42
CA LEU A 288 7.54 20.63 -19.02
C LEU A 288 8.85 21.41 -19.15
N VAL A 289 9.04 22.13 -20.26
CA VAL A 289 10.22 23.00 -20.45
C VAL A 289 10.26 24.06 -19.36
N GLY A 290 9.13 24.69 -19.03
CA GLY A 290 9.04 25.67 -17.95
C GLY A 290 9.42 25.10 -16.58
N VAL A 291 8.91 23.92 -16.22
CA VAL A 291 9.25 23.24 -14.96
C VAL A 291 10.75 22.91 -14.90
N LEU A 292 11.31 22.35 -15.96
CA LEU A 292 12.74 22.00 -16.02
C LEU A 292 13.63 23.25 -15.96
N ALA A 293 13.30 24.30 -16.71
CA ALA A 293 14.06 25.55 -16.72
C ALA A 293 14.05 26.23 -15.35
N SER A 294 12.96 26.10 -14.59
CA SER A 294 12.90 26.61 -13.21
C SER A 294 13.71 25.77 -12.21
N SER A 295 13.96 24.50 -12.54
CA SER A 295 14.66 23.55 -11.66
C SER A 295 16.16 23.48 -11.95
N PHE A 296 16.59 23.74 -13.20
CA PHE A 296 17.97 23.62 -13.65
C PHE A 296 18.45 24.90 -14.32
N ASN A 297 19.40 25.59 -13.69
CA ASN A 297 19.97 26.83 -14.22
C ASN A 297 21.19 26.63 -15.13
N THR A 298 21.74 25.42 -15.18
CA THR A 298 22.92 25.09 -16.01
C THR A 298 22.56 24.54 -17.40
N THR A 299 21.35 24.05 -17.58
CA THR A 299 20.89 23.46 -18.84
C THR A 299 20.23 24.53 -19.70
N THR A 300 20.62 24.61 -20.97
CA THR A 300 20.06 25.62 -21.87
C THR A 300 18.62 25.28 -22.24
N ARG A 301 17.80 26.30 -22.52
CA ARG A 301 16.42 26.10 -22.96
C ARG A 301 16.31 25.21 -24.21
N ILE A 302 17.26 25.32 -25.13
CA ILE A 302 17.31 24.52 -26.36
C ILE A 302 17.50 23.03 -26.04
N GLU A 303 18.38 22.70 -25.09
CA GLU A 303 18.58 21.30 -24.65
C GLU A 303 17.32 20.75 -23.96
N LEU A 304 16.63 21.57 -23.16
CA LEU A 304 15.37 21.18 -22.52
C LEU A 304 14.26 20.92 -23.56
N GLU A 305 14.12 21.80 -24.55
CA GLU A 305 13.17 21.64 -25.66
C GLU A 305 13.45 20.37 -26.46
N ALA A 306 14.73 20.09 -26.77
CA ALA A 306 15.13 18.86 -27.47
C ALA A 306 14.84 17.59 -26.65
N PHE A 307 15.05 17.63 -25.34
CA PHE A 307 14.71 16.52 -24.44
C PHE A 307 13.20 16.27 -24.41
N VAL A 308 12.39 17.32 -24.21
CA VAL A 308 10.93 17.20 -24.16
C VAL A 308 10.37 16.70 -25.49
N LEU A 309 10.85 17.21 -26.63
CA LEU A 309 10.51 16.69 -27.96
C LEU A 309 10.82 15.19 -28.09
N SER A 310 11.97 14.77 -27.57
CA SER A 310 12.40 13.36 -27.59
C SER A 310 11.50 12.46 -26.74
N LEU A 311 11.01 12.94 -25.58
CA LEU A 311 10.06 12.20 -24.74
C LEU A 311 8.78 11.89 -25.53
N PHE A 312 8.20 12.89 -26.18
CA PHE A 312 6.97 12.71 -26.96
C PHE A 312 7.19 11.85 -28.22
N ALA A 313 8.36 11.95 -28.85
CA ALA A 313 8.69 11.09 -30.00
C ALA A 313 8.78 9.60 -29.62
N LYS A 314 9.25 9.31 -28.39
CA LYS A 314 9.49 7.94 -27.90
C LYS A 314 8.36 7.36 -27.04
N CYS A 315 7.37 8.15 -26.63
CA CYS A 315 6.33 7.71 -25.68
C CYS A 315 5.45 6.56 -26.17
N ASN A 316 5.27 6.42 -27.49
CA ASN A 316 4.52 5.32 -28.11
C ASN A 316 5.43 4.20 -28.63
N GLY A 317 6.75 4.30 -28.42
CA GLY A 317 7.74 3.32 -28.86
C GLY A 317 8.06 2.24 -27.82
N PRO A 318 9.14 1.47 -28.01
CA PRO A 318 9.59 0.50 -27.03
C PRO A 318 9.91 1.16 -25.67
N PRO A 319 9.43 0.61 -24.53
CA PRO A 319 9.65 1.22 -23.20
C PRO A 319 11.12 1.47 -22.85
N GLN A 320 12.02 0.69 -23.43
CA GLN A 320 13.47 0.81 -23.24
C GLN A 320 14.03 2.10 -23.85
N GLU A 321 13.50 2.54 -25.00
CA GLU A 321 13.96 3.78 -25.65
C GLU A 321 13.56 5.01 -24.85
N PHE A 322 12.34 5.01 -24.30
CA PHE A 322 11.86 6.07 -23.42
C PHE A 322 12.70 6.12 -22.13
N THR A 323 12.92 4.96 -21.51
CA THR A 323 13.77 4.84 -20.31
C THR A 323 15.17 5.39 -20.55
N ARG A 324 15.81 4.96 -21.64
CA ARG A 324 17.15 5.42 -22.00
C ARG A 324 17.19 6.93 -22.26
N CYS A 325 16.17 7.47 -22.93
CA CYS A 325 16.05 8.90 -23.16
C CYS A 325 16.05 9.71 -21.86
N VAL A 326 15.34 9.22 -20.84
CA VAL A 326 15.30 9.85 -19.52
C VAL A 326 16.64 9.70 -18.80
N GLN A 327 17.24 8.51 -18.81
CA GLN A 327 18.53 8.26 -18.17
C GLN A 327 19.65 9.12 -18.77
N ASP A 328 19.73 9.21 -20.09
CA ASP A 328 20.73 10.05 -20.79
C ASP A 328 20.58 11.53 -20.39
N PHE A 329 19.34 12.03 -20.29
CA PHE A 329 19.08 13.38 -19.79
C PHE A 329 19.52 13.55 -18.35
N LEU A 330 19.14 12.62 -17.46
CA LEU A 330 19.51 12.69 -16.05
C LEU A 330 21.03 12.73 -15.89
N VAL A 331 21.79 11.84 -16.53
CA VAL A 331 23.26 11.82 -16.47
C VAL A 331 23.89 13.11 -17.02
N GLY A 332 23.24 13.74 -18.01
CA GLY A 332 23.65 15.03 -18.56
C GLY A 332 23.46 16.21 -17.58
N LEU A 333 22.63 16.06 -16.55
CA LEU A 333 22.47 17.08 -15.52
C LEU A 333 23.73 17.15 -14.64
N ARG A 334 24.14 18.37 -14.29
CA ARG A 334 25.27 18.59 -13.38
C ARG A 334 25.04 17.91 -12.03
N GLU A 335 23.78 17.84 -11.60
CA GLU A 335 23.36 17.15 -10.39
C GLU A 335 23.60 15.63 -10.47
N PHE A 336 23.77 15.03 -11.62
CA PHE A 336 24.05 13.59 -11.75
C PHE A 336 25.42 13.33 -12.39
N SER A 337 26.25 14.37 -12.52
CA SER A 337 27.60 14.24 -13.09
C SER A 337 28.40 13.19 -12.32
N GLY A 338 28.91 12.18 -13.02
CA GLY A 338 29.66 11.07 -12.44
C GLY A 338 28.82 9.84 -12.08
N THR A 339 27.49 9.88 -12.24
CA THR A 339 26.63 8.67 -12.23
C THR A 339 26.47 8.16 -13.66
N THR A 340 26.73 6.88 -13.93
CA THR A 340 26.48 6.30 -15.28
C THR A 340 25.03 5.83 -15.44
N PRO A 341 24.51 5.66 -16.66
CA PRO A 341 23.19 5.06 -16.87
C PRO A 341 23.06 3.67 -16.23
N GLU A 342 24.13 2.88 -16.26
CA GLU A 342 24.18 1.55 -15.63
C GLU A 342 24.05 1.65 -14.10
N GLU A 343 24.63 2.68 -13.47
CA GLU A 343 24.50 2.90 -12.02
C GLU A 343 23.08 3.30 -11.59
N LEU A 344 22.30 3.94 -12.48
CA LEU A 344 20.88 4.20 -12.24
C LEU A 344 20.04 2.92 -12.29
N ASP A 345 20.47 1.93 -13.09
CA ASP A 345 19.83 0.61 -13.18
C ASP A 345 20.25 -0.33 -12.05
N THR A 346 21.50 -0.28 -11.57
CA THR A 346 22.01 -1.22 -10.56
C THR A 346 21.33 -1.06 -9.21
N TYR A 347 20.92 0.14 -8.80
CA TYR A 347 20.30 0.33 -7.48
C TYR A 347 19.02 -0.53 -7.28
N GLU A 348 18.18 -0.62 -8.31
CA GLU A 348 16.98 -1.47 -8.27
C GLU A 348 17.34 -2.95 -8.44
N GLN A 349 18.33 -3.26 -9.29
CA GLN A 349 18.81 -4.63 -9.46
C GLN A 349 19.40 -5.20 -8.17
N ASP A 350 20.21 -4.44 -7.46
CA ASP A 350 20.81 -4.80 -6.18
C ASP A 350 19.74 -4.94 -5.09
N LYS A 351 18.74 -4.05 -5.06
CA LYS A 351 17.58 -4.19 -4.17
C LYS A 351 16.79 -5.46 -4.46
N ARG A 352 16.52 -5.76 -5.74
CA ARG A 352 15.81 -6.99 -6.17
C ARG A 352 16.64 -8.23 -5.86
N LYS A 353 17.95 -8.17 -6.06
CA LYS A 353 18.89 -9.25 -5.76
C LYS A 353 18.96 -9.51 -4.27
N ALA A 354 19.12 -8.49 -3.44
CA ALA A 354 19.11 -8.58 -1.99
C ALA A 354 17.77 -9.12 -1.45
N LEU A 355 16.64 -8.68 -2.02
CA LEU A 355 15.32 -9.22 -1.67
C LEU A 355 15.19 -10.69 -2.05
N ASN A 356 15.64 -11.07 -3.24
CA ASN A 356 15.63 -12.46 -3.70
C ASN A 356 16.57 -13.33 -2.85
N GLU A 357 17.74 -12.84 -2.47
CA GLU A 357 18.68 -13.51 -1.57
C GLU A 357 18.09 -13.67 -0.16
N LEU A 358 17.37 -12.67 0.35
CA LEU A 358 16.63 -12.78 1.62
C LEU A 358 15.51 -13.83 1.54
N LEU A 359 14.75 -13.85 0.44
CA LEU A 359 13.69 -14.84 0.23
C LEU A 359 14.28 -16.24 0.07
N GLN A 360 15.36 -16.38 -0.71
CA GLN A 360 16.10 -17.63 -0.90
C GLN A 360 16.72 -18.12 0.41
N GLY A 361 17.34 -17.22 1.18
CA GLY A 361 17.89 -17.52 2.50
C GLY A 361 16.83 -17.99 3.48
N ARG A 362 15.64 -17.36 3.48
CA ARG A 362 14.50 -17.83 4.27
C ARG A 362 14.01 -19.22 3.83
N THR A 363 13.92 -19.49 2.53
CA THR A 363 13.57 -20.83 2.04
C THR A 363 14.60 -21.88 2.41
N VAL A 364 15.89 -21.59 2.25
CA VAL A 364 16.98 -22.52 2.61
C VAL A 364 17.03 -22.77 4.11
N GLN A 365 16.85 -21.74 4.94
CA GLN A 365 16.74 -21.89 6.40
C GLN A 365 15.52 -22.74 6.78
N ASN A 366 14.37 -22.53 6.13
CA ASN A 366 13.18 -23.33 6.35
C ASN A 366 13.38 -24.80 5.93
N GLU A 367 14.09 -25.05 4.82
CA GLU A 367 14.43 -26.40 4.35
C GLU A 367 15.47 -27.11 5.22
N ALA A 368 16.51 -26.40 5.68
CA ALA A 368 17.52 -26.92 6.59
C ALA A 368 16.90 -27.25 7.95
N ALA A 369 16.08 -26.35 8.50
CA ALA A 369 15.31 -26.61 9.72
C ALA A 369 14.38 -27.81 9.55
N LYS A 370 13.77 -28.00 8.36
CA LYS A 370 12.97 -29.18 8.04
C LYS A 370 13.81 -30.47 7.97
N ALA A 371 15.01 -30.42 7.42
CA ALA A 371 15.90 -31.57 7.31
C ALA A 371 16.47 -32.01 8.68
N GLU A 372 16.94 -31.07 9.50
CA GLU A 372 17.38 -31.35 10.88
C GLU A 372 16.23 -31.93 11.72
N PHE A 373 15.05 -31.36 11.56
CA PHE A 373 13.82 -31.84 12.18
C PHE A 373 13.50 -33.30 11.79
N LEU A 374 13.56 -33.65 10.50
CA LEU A 374 13.35 -35.03 10.00
C LEU A 374 14.43 -36.01 10.48
N GLN A 375 15.67 -35.54 10.68
CA GLN A 375 16.78 -36.35 11.16
C GLN A 375 16.63 -36.65 12.66
N MET A 376 16.25 -35.66 13.46
CA MET A 376 15.97 -35.83 14.89
C MET A 376 14.81 -36.81 15.14
N ASP A 377 13.75 -36.74 14.31
CA ASP A 377 12.61 -37.65 14.41
C ASP A 377 12.98 -39.12 14.17
N LYS A 378 13.94 -39.37 13.26
CA LYS A 378 14.47 -40.72 12.99
C LYS A 378 15.39 -41.24 14.10
N MET A 379 16.12 -40.36 14.76
CA MET A 379 17.11 -40.74 15.79
C MET A 379 16.45 -41.06 17.13
N VAL A 380 15.37 -40.36 17.49
CA VAL A 380 14.68 -40.56 18.77
C VAL A 380 13.17 -40.66 18.53
N PRO A 381 12.63 -41.88 18.38
CA PRO A 381 11.20 -42.08 18.16
C PRO A 381 10.37 -41.46 19.29
N GLY A 382 9.54 -40.46 18.96
CA GLY A 382 8.66 -39.77 19.92
C GLY A 382 9.19 -38.44 20.48
N LEU A 383 10.43 -38.03 20.14
CA LEU A 383 10.96 -36.71 20.49
C LEU A 383 10.20 -35.58 19.79
N VAL A 384 9.68 -35.87 18.60
CA VAL A 384 8.93 -34.95 17.77
C VAL A 384 7.42 -35.26 17.89
N PRO A 385 6.56 -34.24 18.13
CA PRO A 385 5.12 -34.43 18.24
C PRO A 385 4.54 -35.10 17.00
N GLN A 386 3.64 -36.07 17.19
CA GLN A 386 3.07 -36.86 16.09
C GLN A 386 2.39 -36.03 14.99
N TYR A 387 1.88 -34.85 15.33
CA TYR A 387 1.12 -33.96 14.44
C TYR A 387 1.93 -32.72 14.02
N HIS A 388 3.22 -32.90 13.75
CA HIS A 388 4.04 -31.79 13.26
C HIS A 388 3.89 -31.67 11.73
N PRO A 389 3.57 -30.48 11.19
CA PRO A 389 3.24 -30.29 9.76
C PRO A 389 4.37 -30.64 8.77
N LEU A 390 5.57 -30.94 9.26
CA LEU A 390 6.70 -31.40 8.46
C LEU A 390 6.77 -32.94 8.30
N ARG A 391 5.91 -33.70 8.99
CA ARG A 391 5.72 -35.15 8.82
C ARG A 391 4.76 -35.50 7.67
N ASP A 392 3.77 -34.66 7.41
CA ASP A 392 2.67 -34.93 6.44
C ASP A 392 3.08 -34.83 4.95
N GLY A 393 4.38 -34.72 4.65
CA GLY A 393 4.92 -34.59 3.30
C GLY A 393 5.81 -35.75 2.84
N GLN A 394 5.64 -36.95 3.42
CA GLN A 394 6.23 -38.19 2.92
C GLN A 394 5.31 -38.89 1.92
#